data_AF-A0A7W2X9W7-F1
#
_entry.id   AF-A0A7W2X9W7-F1
#
_cell.length_a   1.000
_cell.length_b   1.000
_cell.length_c   1.000
_cell.angle_alpha   90.00
_cell.angle_beta   90.00
_cell.angle_gamma   90.00
#
_symmetry.space_group_name_H-M   'P 1'
#
loop_
_entity.id
_entity.type
_entity.pdbx_description
1 polymer ?
#
loop_
_entity_poly.entity_id
_entity_poly.type
_entity_poly.pdbx_seq_one_letter_code
_entity_poly.pdbx_strand_id
1 'polypeptide(L)'
;MSHLIYLTLEGEIQGKISAGCGSQASIGNRYQLGREDEIQVFSLTQVESGSPGGIHHHGLNFCKLLDKSSPLLCNAINNNERLKMTFDIYRTNRYGRLEKYYLIELRGATMQSIHQQYRRDNLHYEYISVNYDYILCRHLIAGTEFDYLLTPENYGRLFPVVQKTRLPPEPPERKVTLVLGIFFDGTGNNAVNTQSMLETLQAQHYDIDNLDAESILARNASEKMGVNGIGAGSYLGYYTNIYWLNELYEQKFPPEGCYIQGFVYVEGIGTRAGEPDDPIGLGLGTAETGIIAKTDDAVKRLAKVIDATLTLLKGKFVVENLLFDIFGFSRGAAAARHFANRVQEKDRSILNAISTGMRKFTYRGTSTVNTRFLGIMDTVAAVGTVGNGLNPHSADTGSVNIVLRPGVAQKVFHITAGHECRYNFALNSVVPAWPELELPGAHSDIGGGYLPQLREDLFLTRPRVETLPLSQPDAQSRVYHQAMAQLQEMEHSPAIMPIAHSHTIAPEVWEDDFAPADRYSQPQKRTFAALALRHRTVRYDWSKVVLRVMVDAAIETGVVFMDVEKIIKHHIPDELKPFCVHLCKAFDTPVEDYIQSIEEISKGRTYPYGNWD
;
A
#
# COMPACT_ATOMS: atom_id res chain seq x y z
N MET A 1 -23.97 -36.37 9.44
CA MET A 1 -23.27 -37.67 9.38
C MET A 1 -22.04 -37.54 10.27
N SER A 2 -22.02 -38.18 11.44
CA SER A 2 -21.01 -37.94 12.51
C SER A 2 -19.77 -38.83 12.43
N HIS A 3 -19.74 -39.80 11.50
CA HIS A 3 -18.67 -40.79 11.37
C HIS A 3 -18.34 -40.97 9.88
N LEU A 4 -17.12 -40.62 9.49
CA LEU A 4 -16.64 -40.71 8.11
C LEU A 4 -15.40 -41.61 8.08
N ILE A 5 -15.32 -42.46 7.07
CA ILE A 5 -14.16 -43.32 6.80
C ILE A 5 -13.70 -43.03 5.38
N TYR A 6 -12.40 -42.79 5.22
CA TYR A 6 -11.75 -42.60 3.93
C TYR A 6 -10.70 -43.68 3.70
N LEU A 7 -10.59 -44.16 2.48
CA LEU A 7 -9.60 -45.15 2.07
C LEU A 7 -8.64 -44.52 1.04
N THR A 8 -7.36 -44.52 1.38
CA THR A 8 -6.28 -44.37 0.39
C THR A 8 -5.83 -45.74 -0.07
N LEU A 9 -5.81 -45.96 -1.39
CA LEU A 9 -5.55 -47.26 -2.00
C LEU A 9 -4.46 -47.15 -3.06
N GLU A 10 -3.43 -47.98 -2.91
CA GLU A 10 -2.32 -48.10 -3.84
C GLU A 10 -2.10 -49.58 -4.19
N GLY A 11 -1.93 -49.89 -5.46
CA GLY A 11 -1.62 -51.22 -5.95
C GLY A 11 -0.21 -51.32 -6.52
N GLU A 12 0.43 -52.48 -6.38
CA GLU A 12 1.79 -52.71 -6.90
C GLU A 12 1.88 -52.60 -8.43
N ILE A 13 0.78 -52.82 -9.16
CA ILE A 13 0.72 -52.77 -10.63
C ILE A 13 0.08 -51.45 -11.09
N GLN A 14 -1.05 -51.06 -10.47
CA GLN A 14 -1.87 -49.92 -10.90
C GLN A 14 -1.45 -48.59 -10.25
N GLY A 15 -0.53 -48.59 -9.28
CA GLY A 15 -0.12 -47.39 -8.57
C GLY A 15 -1.24 -46.81 -7.70
N LYS A 16 -1.43 -45.48 -7.70
CA LYS A 16 -2.41 -44.79 -6.85
C LYS A 16 -3.85 -45.00 -7.34
N ILE A 17 -4.45 -46.13 -7.02
CA ILE A 17 -5.83 -46.50 -7.39
C ILE A 17 -6.86 -45.50 -6.86
N SER A 18 -6.69 -44.96 -5.65
CA SER A 18 -7.66 -44.00 -5.08
C SER A 18 -7.57 -42.60 -5.69
N ALA A 19 -6.58 -42.30 -6.52
CA ALA A 19 -6.39 -40.96 -7.08
C ALA A 19 -7.60 -40.49 -7.91
N GLY A 20 -8.17 -39.33 -7.56
CA GLY A 20 -9.37 -38.77 -8.16
C GLY A 20 -10.69 -39.47 -7.81
N CYS A 21 -10.71 -40.45 -6.90
CA CYS A 21 -11.94 -41.18 -6.53
C CYS A 21 -12.94 -40.33 -5.74
N GLY A 22 -12.47 -39.36 -4.96
CA GLY A 22 -13.30 -38.43 -4.20
C GLY A 22 -13.70 -37.18 -4.99
N SER A 23 -13.42 -37.12 -6.30
CA SER A 23 -13.73 -35.98 -7.16
C SER A 23 -15.21 -35.92 -7.60
N GLN A 24 -15.65 -34.74 -8.04
CA GLN A 24 -17.00 -34.56 -8.59
C GLN A 24 -17.27 -35.45 -9.82
N ALA A 25 -16.26 -35.70 -10.65
CA ALA A 25 -16.38 -36.58 -11.82
C ALA A 25 -16.61 -38.06 -11.42
N SER A 26 -16.18 -38.44 -10.21
CA SER A 26 -16.25 -39.82 -9.72
C SER A 26 -17.53 -40.10 -8.92
N ILE A 27 -17.86 -39.24 -7.95
CA ILE A 27 -18.99 -39.48 -7.01
C ILE A 27 -20.06 -38.38 -7.02
N GLY A 28 -20.05 -37.52 -8.06
CA GLY A 28 -21.04 -36.46 -8.24
C GLY A 28 -21.09 -35.51 -7.06
N ASN A 29 -22.30 -35.12 -6.65
CA ASN A 29 -22.53 -34.14 -5.58
C ASN A 29 -22.10 -34.60 -4.17
N ARG A 30 -21.60 -35.83 -4.02
CA ARG A 30 -21.09 -36.34 -2.74
C ARG A 30 -19.61 -36.03 -2.50
N TYR A 31 -18.95 -35.43 -3.50
CA TYR A 31 -17.54 -35.04 -3.40
C TYR A 31 -17.31 -34.04 -2.27
N GLN A 32 -16.11 -34.06 -1.70
CA GLN A 32 -15.68 -33.12 -0.67
C GLN A 32 -14.34 -32.52 -1.08
N LEU A 33 -14.25 -31.19 -1.00
CA LEU A 33 -13.03 -30.45 -1.35
C LEU A 33 -11.86 -30.89 -0.44
N GLY A 34 -10.71 -31.18 -1.03
CA GLY A 34 -9.51 -31.63 -0.32
C GLY A 34 -9.47 -33.12 -0.01
N ARG A 35 -10.38 -33.91 -0.60
CA ARG A 35 -10.50 -35.37 -0.46
C ARG A 35 -10.50 -36.08 -1.81
N GLU A 36 -9.95 -35.45 -2.84
CA GLU A 36 -10.07 -35.89 -4.24
C GLU A 36 -9.42 -37.26 -4.48
N ASP A 37 -8.37 -37.60 -3.73
CA ASP A 37 -7.59 -38.84 -3.88
C ASP A 37 -7.95 -39.94 -2.87
N GLU A 38 -9.11 -39.81 -2.21
CA GLU A 38 -9.58 -40.74 -1.20
C GLU A 38 -10.96 -41.34 -1.57
N ILE A 39 -11.14 -42.62 -1.27
CA ILE A 39 -12.39 -43.35 -1.48
C ILE A 39 -13.27 -43.22 -0.24
N GLN A 40 -14.55 -42.89 -0.40
CA GLN A 40 -15.51 -42.82 0.72
C GLN A 40 -16.00 -44.23 1.11
N VAL A 41 -15.78 -44.62 2.36
CA VAL A 41 -16.17 -45.93 2.92
C VAL A 41 -17.35 -45.78 3.89
N PHE A 42 -18.37 -46.62 3.71
CA PHE A 42 -19.64 -46.58 4.45
C PHE A 42 -19.72 -47.58 5.59
N SER A 43 -19.07 -48.74 5.44
CA SER A 43 -18.93 -49.72 6.51
C SER A 43 -17.55 -50.34 6.45
N LEU A 44 -17.00 -50.67 7.60
CA LEU A 44 -15.71 -51.31 7.76
C LEU A 44 -15.84 -52.33 8.89
N THR A 45 -15.52 -53.59 8.59
CA THR A 45 -15.64 -54.71 9.52
C THR A 45 -14.35 -55.51 9.48
N GLN A 46 -13.75 -55.69 10.65
CA GLN A 46 -12.60 -56.57 10.87
C GLN A 46 -13.01 -57.64 11.86
N VAL A 47 -12.66 -58.89 11.58
CA VAL A 47 -12.99 -60.03 12.45
C VAL A 47 -11.72 -60.82 12.73
N GLU A 48 -11.45 -61.03 14.02
CA GLU A 48 -10.34 -61.83 14.54
C GLU A 48 -10.89 -62.86 15.51
N SER A 49 -10.40 -64.11 15.43
CA SER A 49 -10.78 -65.17 16.36
C SER A 49 -9.55 -65.90 16.87
N GLY A 50 -9.47 -66.13 18.18
CA GLY A 50 -8.42 -66.96 18.78
C GLY A 50 -8.86 -68.42 18.92
N SER A 51 -7.97 -69.36 18.64
CA SER A 51 -8.11 -70.78 18.97
C SER A 51 -6.85 -71.27 19.69
N PRO A 52 -6.90 -72.38 20.46
CA PRO A 52 -5.70 -72.98 21.04
C PRO A 52 -4.78 -73.48 19.90
N GLY A 53 -3.80 -72.65 19.53
CA GLY A 53 -2.91 -72.89 18.38
C GLY A 53 -2.60 -71.66 17.53
N GLY A 54 -3.32 -70.55 17.69
CA GLY A 54 -3.02 -69.29 17.00
C GLY A 54 -4.19 -68.33 16.88
N ILE A 55 -3.93 -67.16 16.28
CA ILE A 55 -4.93 -66.16 15.92
C ILE A 55 -5.30 -66.38 14.44
N HIS A 56 -6.59 -66.48 14.15
CA HIS A 56 -7.11 -66.48 12.78
C HIS A 56 -7.66 -65.09 12.43
N HIS A 57 -7.01 -64.44 11.47
CA HIS A 57 -7.51 -63.20 10.85
C HIS A 57 -8.45 -63.56 9.71
N HIS A 58 -9.70 -63.11 9.78
CA HIS A 58 -10.75 -63.44 8.78
C HIS A 58 -10.81 -62.44 7.62
N GLY A 59 -9.71 -61.74 7.35
CA GLY A 59 -9.68 -60.63 6.39
C GLY A 59 -10.40 -59.38 6.90
N LEU A 60 -10.49 -58.38 6.03
CA LEU A 60 -11.16 -57.11 6.30
C LEU A 60 -12.21 -56.86 5.22
N ASN A 61 -13.41 -56.50 5.66
CA ASN A 61 -14.56 -56.29 4.79
C ASN A 61 -14.97 -54.83 4.84
N PHE A 62 -15.19 -54.20 3.69
CA PHE A 62 -15.67 -52.82 3.64
C PHE A 62 -16.68 -52.59 2.52
N CYS A 63 -17.49 -51.55 2.66
CA CYS A 63 -18.49 -51.14 1.69
C CYS A 63 -18.20 -49.71 1.23
N LYS A 64 -18.22 -49.49 -0.08
CA LYS A 64 -18.10 -48.18 -0.72
C LYS A 64 -19.16 -47.98 -1.79
N LEU A 65 -19.24 -46.77 -2.33
CA LEU A 65 -20.04 -46.53 -3.54
C LEU A 65 -19.29 -46.99 -4.78
N LEU A 66 -20.03 -47.15 -5.87
CA LEU A 66 -19.43 -47.15 -7.20
C LEU A 66 -18.78 -45.79 -7.46
N ASP A 67 -17.48 -45.83 -7.76
CA ASP A 67 -16.66 -44.65 -8.01
C ASP A 67 -15.60 -45.01 -9.07
N LYS A 68 -14.68 -44.08 -9.36
CA LYS A 68 -13.58 -44.28 -10.31
C LYS A 68 -12.73 -45.53 -10.03
N SER A 69 -12.60 -45.95 -8.76
CA SER A 69 -11.80 -47.12 -8.40
C SER A 69 -12.49 -48.45 -8.70
N SER A 70 -13.82 -48.50 -8.90
CA SER A 70 -14.54 -49.78 -9.05
C SER A 70 -13.99 -50.65 -10.20
N PRO A 71 -13.75 -50.14 -11.42
CA PRO A 71 -13.09 -50.92 -12.48
C PRO A 71 -11.63 -51.31 -12.13
N LEU A 72 -10.92 -50.46 -11.39
CA LEU A 72 -9.52 -50.71 -10.99
C LEU A 72 -9.45 -51.83 -9.93
N LEU A 73 -10.43 -51.91 -9.04
CA LEU A 73 -10.57 -53.00 -8.09
C LEU A 73 -10.87 -54.32 -8.80
N CYS A 74 -11.69 -54.30 -9.86
CA CYS A 74 -11.89 -55.46 -10.74
C CYS A 74 -10.58 -55.90 -11.43
N ASN A 75 -9.74 -54.96 -11.84
CA ASN A 75 -8.40 -55.30 -12.34
C ASN A 75 -7.50 -55.89 -11.25
N ALA A 76 -7.56 -55.35 -10.04
CA ALA A 76 -6.75 -55.82 -8.93
C ALA A 76 -7.08 -57.27 -8.55
N ILE A 77 -8.38 -57.62 -8.48
CA ILE A 77 -8.79 -59.01 -8.20
C ILE A 77 -8.42 -59.96 -9.35
N ASN A 78 -8.62 -59.54 -10.62
CA ASN A 78 -8.30 -60.38 -11.77
C ASN A 78 -6.80 -60.67 -11.91
N ASN A 79 -5.96 -59.72 -11.51
CA ASN A 79 -4.50 -59.86 -11.58
C ASN A 79 -3.88 -60.37 -10.27
N ASN A 80 -4.70 -60.70 -9.26
CA ASN A 80 -4.25 -61.02 -7.90
C ASN A 80 -3.22 -60.00 -7.38
N GLU A 81 -3.49 -58.72 -7.65
CA GLU A 81 -2.61 -57.61 -7.33
C GLU A 81 -2.54 -57.41 -5.82
N ARG A 82 -1.33 -57.16 -5.32
CA ARG A 82 -1.12 -56.77 -3.92
C ARG A 82 -1.33 -55.28 -3.75
N LEU A 83 -2.02 -54.94 -2.67
CA LEU A 83 -2.53 -53.62 -2.38
C LEU A 83 -2.02 -53.13 -1.02
N LYS A 84 -1.80 -51.83 -0.94
CA LYS A 84 -1.64 -51.09 0.31
C LYS A 84 -2.92 -50.28 0.54
N MET A 85 -3.57 -50.52 1.66
CA MET A 85 -4.83 -49.87 2.03
C MET A 85 -4.64 -49.08 3.31
N THR A 86 -5.08 -47.83 3.34
CA THR A 86 -5.04 -47.00 4.55
C THR A 86 -6.42 -46.41 4.81
N PHE A 87 -7.05 -46.84 5.91
CA PHE A 87 -8.36 -46.40 6.35
C PHE A 87 -8.23 -45.33 7.44
N ASP A 88 -8.67 -44.12 7.11
CA ASP A 88 -8.71 -42.98 8.00
C ASP A 88 -10.11 -42.81 8.58
N ILE A 89 -10.24 -42.96 9.90
CA ILE A 89 -11.52 -42.92 10.61
C ILE A 89 -11.65 -41.60 11.37
N TYR A 90 -12.75 -40.90 11.10
CA TYR A 90 -13.05 -39.58 11.67
C TYR A 90 -14.20 -39.63 12.68
N ARG A 91 -14.14 -38.71 13.64
CA ARG A 91 -15.23 -38.41 14.57
C ARG A 91 -15.40 -36.90 14.74
N THR A 92 -16.56 -36.46 15.19
CA THR A 92 -16.75 -35.09 15.67
C THR A 92 -16.14 -34.94 17.06
N ASN A 93 -15.27 -33.94 17.23
CA ASN A 93 -14.64 -33.64 18.51
C ASN A 93 -15.47 -32.68 19.37
N ARG A 94 -15.00 -32.37 20.59
CA ARG A 94 -15.67 -31.47 21.54
C ARG A 94 -15.95 -30.06 21.01
N TYR A 95 -15.30 -29.64 19.93
CA TYR A 95 -15.44 -28.34 19.30
C TYR A 95 -16.32 -28.38 18.03
N GLY A 96 -16.98 -29.50 17.75
CA GLY A 96 -17.82 -29.67 16.56
C GLY A 96 -17.02 -29.87 15.26
N ARG A 97 -15.70 -30.06 15.32
CA ARG A 97 -14.85 -30.29 14.13
C ARG A 97 -14.61 -31.78 13.91
N LEU A 98 -14.47 -32.19 12.65
CA LEU A 98 -14.02 -33.54 12.30
C LEU A 98 -12.54 -33.68 12.62
N GLU A 99 -12.18 -34.72 13.37
CA GLU A 99 -10.79 -35.10 13.64
C GLU A 99 -10.55 -36.56 13.24
N LYS A 100 -9.40 -36.83 12.62
CA LYS A 100 -8.91 -38.20 12.37
C LYS A 100 -8.44 -38.75 13.71
N TYR A 101 -9.11 -39.78 14.22
CA TYR A 101 -8.79 -40.31 15.55
C TYR A 101 -8.29 -41.76 15.52
N TYR A 102 -8.59 -42.51 14.46
CA TYR A 102 -8.19 -43.90 14.31
C TYR A 102 -7.71 -44.18 12.88
N LEU A 103 -6.74 -45.09 12.76
CA LEU A 103 -6.08 -45.48 11.52
C LEU A 103 -6.00 -47.00 11.46
N ILE A 104 -6.35 -47.58 10.30
CA ILE A 104 -6.07 -48.99 9.98
C ILE A 104 -5.28 -49.04 8.66
N GLU A 105 -4.07 -49.58 8.69
CA GLU A 105 -3.23 -49.76 7.51
C GLU A 105 -3.06 -51.26 7.23
N LEU A 106 -3.30 -51.67 5.98
CA LEU A 106 -3.03 -53.01 5.48
C LEU A 106 -1.90 -52.97 4.46
N ARG A 107 -0.99 -53.94 4.52
CA ARG A 107 0.04 -54.16 3.48
C ARG A 107 -0.03 -55.58 2.94
N GLY A 108 0.37 -55.72 1.68
CA GLY A 108 0.29 -57.00 0.97
C GLY A 108 -1.14 -57.48 0.77
N ALA A 109 -2.13 -56.58 0.84
CA ALA A 109 -3.53 -56.95 0.80
C ALA A 109 -3.92 -57.49 -0.58
N THR A 110 -4.70 -58.57 -0.63
CA THR A 110 -5.21 -59.15 -1.88
C THR A 110 -6.72 -59.22 -1.84
N MET A 111 -7.34 -58.95 -2.99
CA MET A 111 -8.80 -58.95 -3.11
C MET A 111 -9.32 -60.39 -3.04
N GLN A 112 -10.18 -60.67 -2.06
CA GLN A 112 -10.82 -61.98 -1.92
C GLN A 112 -12.14 -62.03 -2.69
N SER A 113 -12.96 -60.99 -2.57
CA SER A 113 -14.23 -60.89 -3.30
C SER A 113 -14.68 -59.45 -3.48
N ILE A 114 -15.41 -59.19 -4.58
CA ILE A 114 -16.09 -57.93 -4.87
C ILE A 114 -17.54 -58.26 -5.21
N HIS A 115 -18.49 -57.69 -4.47
CA HIS A 115 -19.92 -57.85 -4.71
C HIS A 115 -20.57 -56.49 -4.95
N GLN A 116 -21.04 -56.24 -6.17
CA GLN A 116 -21.69 -55.00 -6.56
C GLN A 116 -23.22 -55.15 -6.52
N GLN A 117 -23.90 -54.19 -5.87
CA GLN A 117 -25.36 -54.15 -5.77
C GLN A 117 -25.94 -52.90 -6.43
N TYR A 118 -26.71 -53.10 -7.49
CA TYR A 118 -27.45 -52.06 -8.21
C TYR A 118 -28.90 -52.04 -7.73
N ARG A 119 -29.36 -50.90 -7.19
CA ARG A 119 -30.72 -50.74 -6.64
C ARG A 119 -31.40 -49.54 -7.27
N ARG A 120 -32.67 -49.68 -7.68
CA ARG A 120 -33.43 -48.64 -8.41
C ARG A 120 -33.60 -47.33 -7.61
N ASP A 121 -33.83 -47.42 -6.30
CA ASP A 121 -34.16 -46.24 -5.45
C ASP A 121 -33.14 -46.04 -4.31
N ASN A 122 -31.93 -46.58 -4.45
CA ASN A 122 -30.87 -46.48 -3.45
C ASN A 122 -29.51 -46.32 -4.10
N LEU A 123 -28.55 -45.82 -3.31
CA LEU A 123 -27.15 -45.78 -3.72
C LEU A 123 -26.64 -47.18 -4.11
N HIS A 124 -25.82 -47.25 -5.15
CA HIS A 124 -25.19 -48.48 -5.59
C HIS A 124 -23.94 -48.74 -4.76
N TYR A 125 -23.88 -49.91 -4.14
CA TYR A 125 -22.84 -50.26 -3.19
C TYR A 125 -21.95 -51.37 -3.73
N GLU A 126 -20.69 -51.31 -3.37
CA GLU A 126 -19.66 -52.30 -3.66
C GLU A 126 -19.10 -52.81 -2.33
N TYR A 127 -19.32 -54.10 -2.07
CA TYR A 127 -18.86 -54.79 -0.87
C TYR A 127 -17.59 -55.56 -1.23
N ILE A 128 -16.52 -55.29 -0.49
CA ILE A 128 -15.17 -55.76 -0.80
C ILE A 128 -14.64 -56.51 0.41
N SER A 129 -14.10 -57.70 0.16
CA SER A 129 -13.39 -58.51 1.16
C SER A 129 -11.93 -58.63 0.76
N VAL A 130 -11.01 -58.40 1.69
CA VAL A 130 -9.57 -58.47 1.44
C VAL A 130 -8.86 -59.33 2.47
N ASN A 131 -7.88 -60.10 2.00
CA ASN A 131 -6.85 -60.68 2.84
C ASN A 131 -5.68 -59.71 2.96
N TYR A 132 -4.84 -59.86 3.97
CA TYR A 132 -3.67 -59.01 4.19
C TYR A 132 -2.53 -59.79 4.82
N ASP A 133 -1.30 -59.36 4.54
CA ASP A 133 -0.09 -59.93 5.12
C ASP A 133 0.32 -59.21 6.40
N TYR A 134 -0.02 -57.93 6.50
CA TYR A 134 0.28 -57.09 7.65
C TYR A 134 -0.88 -56.13 7.91
N ILE A 135 -1.16 -55.92 9.20
CA ILE A 135 -2.13 -54.95 9.68
C ILE A 135 -1.50 -54.07 10.76
N LEU A 136 -1.80 -52.78 10.72
CA LEU A 136 -1.46 -51.79 11.73
C LEU A 136 -2.71 -51.01 12.10
N CYS A 137 -3.04 -50.98 13.38
CA CYS A 137 -4.13 -50.21 13.97
C CYS A 137 -3.55 -49.15 14.91
N ARG A 138 -3.94 -47.89 14.78
CA ARG A 138 -3.49 -46.80 15.67
C ARG A 138 -4.65 -45.93 16.14
N HIS A 139 -4.73 -45.69 17.44
CA HIS A 139 -5.57 -44.64 18.01
C HIS A 139 -4.74 -43.35 18.16
N LEU A 140 -4.83 -42.45 17.19
CA LEU A 140 -3.95 -41.28 17.03
C LEU A 140 -4.03 -40.29 18.20
N ILE A 141 -5.19 -40.16 18.82
CA ILE A 141 -5.40 -39.21 19.93
C ILE A 141 -4.94 -39.79 21.29
N ALA A 142 -4.91 -41.12 21.41
CA ALA A 142 -4.57 -41.82 22.66
C ALA A 142 -3.17 -42.44 22.62
N GLY A 143 -2.52 -42.43 21.45
CA GLY A 143 -1.15 -42.92 21.26
C GLY A 143 -0.99 -44.43 21.29
N THR A 144 -2.08 -45.22 21.35
CA THR A 144 -1.99 -46.68 21.36
C THR A 144 -1.91 -47.25 19.95
N GLU A 145 -1.11 -48.31 19.79
CA GLU A 145 -0.95 -49.01 18.52
C GLU A 145 -0.95 -50.53 18.70
N PHE A 146 -1.38 -51.21 17.66
CA PHE A 146 -1.31 -52.66 17.48
C PHE A 146 -0.85 -52.93 16.06
N ASP A 147 0.12 -53.81 15.89
CA ASP A 147 0.47 -54.32 14.57
C ASP A 147 0.79 -55.81 14.61
N TYR A 148 0.55 -56.47 13.48
CA TYR A 148 0.78 -57.90 13.35
C TYR A 148 1.14 -58.26 11.91
N LEU A 149 2.21 -59.03 11.77
CA LEU A 149 2.70 -59.56 10.49
C LEU A 149 2.33 -61.04 10.38
N LEU A 150 1.36 -61.34 9.52
CA LEU A 150 0.82 -62.68 9.32
C LEU A 150 1.76 -63.55 8.48
N THR A 151 2.52 -62.95 7.55
CA THR A 151 3.47 -63.66 6.67
C THR A 151 4.89 -63.09 6.82
N PRO A 152 5.63 -63.50 7.88
CA PRO A 152 6.99 -63.02 8.14
C PRO A 152 7.96 -63.19 6.97
N GLU A 153 7.77 -64.22 6.15
CA GLU A 153 8.53 -64.49 4.93
C GLU A 153 8.44 -63.36 3.89
N ASN A 154 7.38 -62.53 3.93
CA ASN A 154 7.18 -61.41 3.02
C ASN A 154 7.73 -60.08 3.56
N TYR A 155 8.36 -60.06 4.75
CA TYR A 155 8.82 -58.83 5.41
C TYR A 155 9.62 -57.90 4.50
N GLY A 156 10.65 -58.42 3.81
CA GLY A 156 11.52 -57.61 2.94
C GLY A 156 10.80 -56.94 1.76
N ARG A 157 9.67 -57.51 1.32
CA ARG A 157 8.81 -56.94 0.26
C ARG A 157 7.81 -55.93 0.83
N LEU A 158 7.24 -56.20 2.01
CA LEU A 158 6.24 -55.34 2.68
C LEU A 158 6.87 -54.11 3.34
N PHE A 159 8.14 -54.23 3.73
CA PHE A 159 8.95 -53.20 4.35
C PHE A 159 10.28 -53.11 3.60
N PRO A 160 10.27 -52.71 2.32
CA PRO A 160 11.51 -52.54 1.58
C PRO A 160 12.38 -51.55 2.37
N VAL A 161 13.64 -51.92 2.63
CA VAL A 161 14.61 -51.01 3.22
C VAL A 161 14.71 -49.84 2.26
N VAL A 162 14.02 -48.75 2.61
CA VAL A 162 14.06 -47.53 1.83
C VAL A 162 15.48 -46.99 2.00
N GLN A 163 16.39 -47.38 1.11
CA GLN A 163 17.34 -46.40 0.61
C GLN A 163 16.44 -45.27 0.15
N LYS A 164 16.42 -44.17 0.90
CA LYS A 164 15.81 -42.94 0.44
C LYS A 164 16.55 -42.58 -0.84
N THR A 165 16.07 -43.09 -1.98
CA THR A 165 16.11 -42.33 -3.21
C THR A 165 15.31 -41.09 -2.83
N ARG A 166 16.05 -40.08 -2.35
CA ARG A 166 15.57 -38.71 -2.43
C ARG A 166 15.22 -38.59 -3.90
N LEU A 167 13.92 -38.65 -4.23
CA LEU A 167 13.41 -37.90 -5.37
C LEU A 167 14.16 -36.57 -5.27
N PRO A 168 14.85 -36.11 -6.33
CA PRO A 168 15.48 -34.80 -6.26
C PRO A 168 14.41 -33.88 -5.66
N PRO A 169 14.67 -33.22 -4.52
CA PRO A 169 13.66 -32.42 -3.87
C PRO A 169 13.06 -31.57 -4.99
N GLU A 170 11.72 -31.60 -5.14
CA GLU A 170 11.08 -30.68 -6.09
C GLU A 170 11.76 -29.34 -5.84
N PRO A 171 12.39 -28.75 -6.87
CA PRO A 171 13.19 -27.56 -6.66
C PRO A 171 12.31 -26.59 -5.88
N PRO A 172 12.79 -26.06 -4.74
CA PRO A 172 11.94 -25.33 -3.82
C PRO A 172 11.19 -24.28 -4.62
N GLU A 173 9.86 -24.38 -4.59
CA GLU A 173 8.98 -23.52 -5.37
C GLU A 173 9.38 -22.07 -5.09
N ARG A 174 9.85 -21.35 -6.12
CA ARG A 174 10.38 -20.00 -5.90
C ARG A 174 9.25 -19.13 -5.36
N LYS A 175 9.40 -18.71 -4.12
CA LYS A 175 8.43 -17.85 -3.45
C LYS A 175 8.80 -16.40 -3.69
N VAL A 176 7.85 -15.63 -4.19
CA VAL A 176 8.04 -14.23 -4.55
C VAL A 176 7.23 -13.36 -3.61
N THR A 177 7.87 -12.31 -3.09
CA THR A 177 7.19 -11.18 -2.46
C THR A 177 7.03 -10.07 -3.48
N LEU A 178 5.78 -9.69 -3.76
CA LEU A 178 5.44 -8.52 -4.56
C LEU A 178 5.19 -7.34 -3.62
N VAL A 179 5.82 -6.21 -3.89
CA VAL A 179 5.51 -4.95 -3.19
C VAL A 179 5.01 -3.91 -4.18
N LEU A 180 3.94 -3.21 -3.84
CA LEU A 180 3.37 -2.14 -4.64
C LEU A 180 3.53 -0.80 -3.92
N GLY A 181 4.31 0.10 -4.52
CA GLY A 181 4.38 1.50 -4.10
C GLY A 181 3.16 2.26 -4.61
N ILE A 182 2.43 2.96 -3.74
CA ILE A 182 1.26 3.77 -4.10
C ILE A 182 1.57 5.21 -3.72
N PHE A 183 1.70 6.08 -4.71
CA PHE A 183 2.17 7.46 -4.55
C PHE A 183 1.05 8.44 -4.89
N PHE A 184 0.57 9.19 -3.89
CA PHE A 184 -0.49 10.19 -4.04
C PHE A 184 0.07 11.61 -3.94
N ASP A 185 0.10 12.32 -5.07
CA ASP A 185 0.72 13.63 -5.17
C ASP A 185 -0.14 14.76 -4.52
N GLY A 186 0.47 15.92 -4.30
CA GLY A 186 -0.12 17.08 -3.64
C GLY A 186 -1.24 17.75 -4.44
N THR A 187 -2.13 18.49 -3.78
CA THR A 187 -3.18 19.28 -4.46
C THR A 187 -2.59 20.21 -5.51
N GLY A 188 -3.19 20.25 -6.70
CA GLY A 188 -2.69 21.11 -7.78
C GLY A 188 -1.33 20.71 -8.34
N ASN A 189 -0.76 19.55 -7.97
CA ASN A 189 0.50 19.06 -8.53
C ASN A 189 0.25 17.98 -9.58
N ASN A 190 0.92 18.11 -10.72
CA ASN A 190 0.79 17.16 -11.82
C ASN A 190 2.11 17.01 -12.58
N ALA A 191 2.77 15.87 -12.39
CA ALA A 191 4.08 15.61 -13.01
C ALA A 191 4.07 15.66 -14.55
N VAL A 192 2.94 15.31 -15.21
CA VAL A 192 2.84 15.37 -16.68
C VAL A 192 2.75 16.82 -17.15
N ASN A 193 1.99 17.65 -16.44
CA ASN A 193 1.87 19.08 -16.75
C ASN A 193 3.20 19.80 -16.51
N THR A 194 3.85 19.51 -15.37
CA THR A 194 5.21 20.01 -15.07
C THR A 194 6.21 19.60 -16.15
N GLN A 195 6.26 18.32 -16.55
CA GLN A 195 7.17 17.85 -17.59
C GLN A 195 6.94 18.58 -18.93
N SER A 196 5.68 18.74 -19.34
CA SER A 196 5.31 19.43 -20.58
C SER A 196 5.79 20.88 -20.58
N MET A 197 5.73 21.55 -19.43
CA MET A 197 6.21 22.91 -19.25
C MET A 197 7.74 23.00 -19.27
N LEU A 198 8.43 22.05 -18.64
CA LEU A 198 9.90 21.98 -18.67
C LEU A 198 10.43 21.73 -20.08
N GLU A 199 9.77 20.85 -20.85
CA GLU A 199 10.09 20.63 -22.27
C GLU A 199 9.88 21.91 -23.09
N THR A 200 8.82 22.66 -22.79
CA THR A 200 8.52 23.93 -23.45
C THR A 200 9.56 25.01 -23.14
N LEU A 201 10.04 25.10 -21.89
CA LEU A 201 11.13 25.99 -21.48
C LEU A 201 12.45 25.60 -22.15
N GLN A 202 12.79 24.31 -22.13
CA GLN A 202 14.02 23.80 -22.73
C GLN A 202 14.03 24.05 -24.25
N ALA A 203 12.90 23.86 -24.94
CA ALA A 203 12.78 24.17 -26.36
C ALA A 203 12.98 25.66 -26.68
N GLN A 204 12.71 26.54 -25.71
CA GLN A 204 12.98 27.97 -25.82
C GLN A 204 14.37 28.38 -25.32
N HIS A 205 15.21 27.42 -24.92
CA HIS A 205 16.54 27.64 -24.35
C HIS A 205 16.52 28.47 -23.05
N TYR A 206 15.41 28.42 -22.30
CA TYR A 206 15.35 28.99 -20.96
C TYR A 206 15.69 27.93 -19.91
N ASP A 207 16.40 28.37 -18.88
CA ASP A 207 16.74 27.55 -17.73
C ASP A 207 15.65 27.67 -16.65
N ILE A 208 15.28 26.55 -16.04
CA ILE A 208 14.32 26.50 -14.93
C ILE A 208 14.92 27.08 -13.64
N ASP A 209 16.25 27.15 -13.54
CA ASP A 209 16.95 27.78 -12.42
C ASP A 209 16.97 29.33 -12.52
N ASN A 210 16.39 29.90 -13.59
CA ASN A 210 16.28 31.34 -13.77
C ASN A 210 15.22 31.95 -12.83
N LEU A 211 15.51 33.09 -12.21
CA LEU A 211 14.58 33.86 -11.37
C LEU A 211 13.27 34.24 -12.08
N ASP A 212 13.30 34.42 -13.40
CA ASP A 212 12.11 34.76 -14.21
C ASP A 212 11.31 33.52 -14.66
N ALA A 213 11.72 32.31 -14.25
CA ALA A 213 11.12 31.05 -14.70
C ALA A 213 9.60 31.01 -14.48
N GLU A 214 9.11 31.46 -13.34
CA GLU A 214 7.66 31.50 -13.04
C GLU A 214 6.89 32.36 -14.05
N SER A 215 7.39 33.56 -14.37
CA SER A 215 6.76 34.46 -15.34
C SER A 215 6.78 33.86 -16.75
N ILE A 216 7.87 33.18 -17.11
CA ILE A 216 8.00 32.51 -18.40
C ILE A 216 7.04 31.32 -18.48
N LEU A 217 6.91 30.54 -17.40
CA LEU A 217 5.96 29.44 -17.27
C LEU A 217 4.52 29.95 -17.41
N ALA A 218 4.15 31.01 -16.68
CA ALA A 218 2.82 31.60 -16.76
C ALA A 218 2.46 32.05 -18.18
N ARG A 219 3.40 32.72 -18.86
CA ARG A 219 3.22 33.10 -20.26
C ARG A 219 3.07 31.88 -21.17
N ASN A 220 3.92 30.87 -21.01
CA ASN A 220 3.88 29.65 -21.83
C ASN A 220 2.58 28.84 -21.62
N ALA A 221 2.10 28.72 -20.38
CA ALA A 221 0.83 28.07 -20.07
C ALA A 221 -0.33 28.75 -20.81
N SER A 222 -0.36 30.09 -20.79
CA SER A 222 -1.39 30.87 -21.49
C SER A 222 -1.24 30.78 -23.01
N GLU A 223 -0.05 31.06 -23.56
CA GLU A 223 0.15 31.25 -25.00
C GLU A 223 0.24 29.94 -25.78
N LYS A 224 0.80 28.88 -25.18
CA LYS A 224 1.06 27.61 -25.89
C LYS A 224 0.11 26.49 -25.51
N MET A 225 -0.40 26.51 -24.27
CA MET A 225 -1.28 25.47 -23.76
C MET A 225 -2.73 25.94 -23.62
N GLY A 226 -2.98 27.24 -23.74
CA GLY A 226 -4.33 27.81 -23.62
C GLY A 226 -4.91 27.75 -22.20
N VAL A 227 -4.05 27.62 -21.19
CA VAL A 227 -4.43 27.48 -19.78
C VAL A 227 -4.03 28.74 -19.01
N ASN A 228 -4.95 29.30 -18.21
CA ASN A 228 -4.71 30.54 -17.46
C ASN A 228 -5.44 30.56 -16.11
N GLY A 229 -5.09 31.54 -15.29
CA GLY A 229 -5.69 31.76 -13.97
C GLY A 229 -5.58 30.53 -13.07
N ILE A 230 -6.66 30.21 -12.35
CA ILE A 230 -6.72 29.08 -11.41
C ILE A 230 -6.49 27.73 -12.11
N GLY A 231 -6.81 27.63 -13.41
CA GLY A 231 -6.62 26.40 -14.18
C GLY A 231 -5.16 26.06 -14.51
N ALA A 232 -4.24 27.01 -14.32
CA ALA A 232 -2.82 26.86 -14.69
C ALA A 232 -1.93 26.43 -13.52
N GLY A 233 -2.44 26.28 -12.29
CA GLY A 233 -1.62 26.08 -11.09
C GLY A 233 -0.59 24.95 -11.21
N SER A 234 -1.00 23.79 -11.71
CA SER A 234 -0.14 22.62 -11.91
C SER A 234 0.93 22.79 -12.98
N TYR A 235 0.82 23.81 -13.83
CA TYR A 235 1.78 24.17 -14.86
C TYR A 235 2.83 25.18 -14.38
N LEU A 236 2.59 25.84 -13.23
CA LEU A 236 3.49 26.86 -12.68
C LEU A 236 4.40 26.31 -11.58
N GLY A 237 4.04 25.18 -10.98
CA GLY A 237 4.82 24.51 -9.94
C GLY A 237 5.96 23.63 -10.48
N TYR A 238 6.63 22.95 -9.55
CA TYR A 238 7.68 21.97 -9.82
C TYR A 238 7.32 20.58 -9.30
N TYR A 239 8.26 19.64 -9.40
CA TYR A 239 8.09 18.30 -8.88
C TYR A 239 8.06 18.26 -7.34
N THR A 240 7.13 17.48 -6.80
CA THR A 240 7.01 17.20 -5.36
C THR A 240 7.96 16.08 -4.92
N ASN A 241 8.14 15.94 -3.63
CA ASN A 241 8.83 14.80 -3.03
C ASN A 241 8.10 13.48 -3.27
N ILE A 242 6.78 13.48 -3.54
CA ILE A 242 6.06 12.25 -3.94
C ILE A 242 6.49 11.79 -5.33
N TYR A 243 6.64 12.73 -6.27
CA TYR A 243 7.23 12.44 -7.57
C TYR A 243 8.66 11.89 -7.43
N TRP A 244 9.50 12.54 -6.62
CA TRP A 244 10.88 12.09 -6.44
C TRP A 244 11.00 10.74 -5.74
N LEU A 245 10.16 10.46 -4.74
CA LEU A 245 10.07 9.13 -4.13
C LEU A 245 9.68 8.08 -5.17
N ASN A 246 8.70 8.38 -6.03
CA ASN A 246 8.31 7.47 -7.11
C ASN A 246 9.46 7.22 -8.09
N GLU A 247 10.17 8.26 -8.53
CA GLU A 247 11.33 8.12 -9.43
C GLU A 247 12.47 7.34 -8.80
N LEU A 248 12.69 7.50 -7.48
CA LEU A 248 13.70 6.76 -6.72
C LEU A 248 13.30 5.32 -6.46
N TYR A 249 12.01 4.97 -6.53
CA TYR A 249 11.52 3.65 -6.13
C TYR A 249 12.09 2.56 -7.04
N GLU A 250 12.91 1.66 -6.50
CA GLU A 250 13.68 0.72 -7.32
C GLU A 250 12.74 -0.20 -8.11
N GLN A 251 13.02 -0.37 -9.40
CA GLN A 251 12.25 -1.20 -10.33
C GLN A 251 13.11 -2.29 -11.00
N LYS A 252 14.44 -2.20 -10.89
CA LYS A 252 15.38 -3.15 -11.49
C LYS A 252 15.67 -4.29 -10.53
N PHE A 253 14.92 -5.38 -10.69
CA PHE A 253 15.14 -6.62 -9.96
C PHE A 253 15.65 -7.74 -10.88
N PRO A 254 16.46 -8.67 -10.37
CA PRO A 254 16.85 -9.86 -11.12
C PRO A 254 15.59 -10.64 -11.57
N PRO A 255 15.46 -11.02 -12.87
CA PRO A 255 14.29 -11.74 -13.37
C PRO A 255 14.03 -13.08 -12.66
N GLU A 256 15.07 -13.66 -12.06
CA GLU A 256 14.98 -14.91 -11.31
C GLU A 256 14.86 -14.72 -9.79
N GLY A 257 14.73 -13.47 -9.33
CA GLY A 257 14.67 -13.11 -7.91
C GLY A 257 13.39 -13.53 -7.19
N CYS A 258 13.44 -13.45 -5.86
CA CYS A 258 12.32 -13.74 -4.94
C CYS A 258 11.60 -12.48 -4.44
N TYR A 259 11.97 -11.32 -4.96
CA TYR A 259 11.43 -10.02 -4.55
C TYR A 259 11.31 -9.12 -5.79
N ILE A 260 10.20 -8.41 -5.89
CA ILE A 260 9.99 -7.44 -6.97
C ILE A 260 9.07 -6.31 -6.48
N GLN A 261 9.28 -5.12 -7.04
CA GLN A 261 8.45 -3.96 -6.75
C GLN A 261 7.80 -3.45 -8.04
N GLY A 262 6.55 -3.02 -7.92
CA GLY A 262 5.84 -2.21 -8.91
C GLY A 262 5.28 -0.96 -8.25
N PHE A 263 4.76 -0.01 -9.02
CA PHE A 263 4.16 1.18 -8.45
C PHE A 263 2.93 1.69 -9.19
N VAL A 264 2.12 2.46 -8.47
CA VAL A 264 1.05 3.29 -9.01
C VAL A 264 1.32 4.72 -8.58
N TYR A 265 1.54 5.60 -9.57
CA TYR A 265 1.57 7.03 -9.35
C TYR A 265 0.20 7.64 -9.63
N VAL A 266 -0.28 8.48 -8.71
CA VAL A 266 -1.55 9.19 -8.78
C VAL A 266 -1.27 10.68 -8.64
N GLU A 267 -1.60 11.42 -9.68
CA GLU A 267 -1.49 12.88 -9.72
C GLU A 267 -2.37 13.57 -8.66
N GLY A 268 -2.07 14.85 -8.40
CA GLY A 268 -2.68 15.65 -7.38
C GLY A 268 -4.19 15.83 -7.49
N ILE A 269 -4.84 15.97 -6.33
CA ILE A 269 -6.24 16.39 -6.23
C ILE A 269 -6.43 17.70 -7.00
N GLY A 270 -7.52 17.80 -7.76
CA GLY A 270 -7.83 18.97 -8.58
C GLY A 270 -7.07 19.05 -9.92
N THR A 271 -6.32 18.02 -10.31
CA THR A 271 -5.61 17.99 -11.61
C THR A 271 -5.93 16.74 -12.43
N ARG A 272 -5.73 16.85 -13.75
CA ARG A 272 -5.73 15.74 -14.71
C ARG A 272 -4.61 15.98 -15.72
N ALA A 273 -3.88 14.91 -16.07
CA ALA A 273 -2.75 14.98 -16.97
C ALA A 273 -3.13 15.57 -18.34
N GLY A 274 -2.50 16.67 -18.71
CA GLY A 274 -2.71 17.39 -19.97
C GLY A 274 -3.98 18.25 -20.03
N GLU A 275 -4.72 18.37 -18.93
CA GLU A 275 -5.96 19.18 -18.85
C GLU A 275 -5.79 20.35 -17.87
N PRO A 276 -6.59 21.43 -18.02
CA PRO A 276 -6.66 22.49 -17.02
C PRO A 276 -7.05 21.98 -15.64
N ASP A 277 -6.53 22.62 -14.60
CA ASP A 277 -6.88 22.26 -13.23
C ASP A 277 -8.36 22.51 -12.93
N ASP A 278 -8.95 21.60 -12.16
CA ASP A 278 -10.36 21.60 -11.77
C ASP A 278 -10.56 22.46 -10.50
N PRO A 279 -11.18 23.65 -10.60
CA PRO A 279 -11.32 24.56 -9.47
C PRO A 279 -12.18 23.98 -8.34
N ILE A 280 -13.12 23.09 -8.66
CA ILE A 280 -13.99 22.46 -7.65
C ILE A 280 -13.19 21.44 -6.84
N GLY A 281 -12.42 20.59 -7.53
CA GLY A 281 -11.50 19.65 -6.88
C GLY A 281 -10.42 20.34 -6.05
N LEU A 282 -9.83 21.43 -6.58
CA LEU A 282 -8.85 22.27 -5.87
C LEU A 282 -9.45 22.96 -4.64
N GLY A 283 -10.70 23.42 -4.69
CA GLY A 283 -11.33 24.12 -3.58
C GLY A 283 -11.85 23.19 -2.48
N LEU A 284 -12.56 22.12 -2.87
CA LEU A 284 -13.36 21.32 -1.93
C LEU A 284 -12.75 19.95 -1.59
N GLY A 285 -11.75 19.48 -2.34
CA GLY A 285 -11.16 18.15 -2.13
C GLY A 285 -12.11 16.98 -2.44
N THR A 286 -13.27 17.26 -3.04
CA THR A 286 -14.34 16.31 -3.40
C THR A 286 -14.55 16.26 -4.92
N ALA A 287 -15.67 15.68 -5.37
CA ALA A 287 -16.01 15.51 -6.78
C ALA A 287 -15.04 14.58 -7.55
N GLU A 288 -14.98 14.72 -8.87
CA GLU A 288 -14.33 13.76 -9.77
C GLU A 288 -12.81 13.74 -9.69
N THR A 289 -12.20 14.78 -9.11
CA THR A 289 -10.76 14.90 -8.90
C THR A 289 -10.38 14.92 -7.40
N GLY A 290 -11.35 14.65 -6.52
CA GLY A 290 -11.20 14.65 -5.06
C GLY A 290 -10.50 13.42 -4.49
N ILE A 291 -10.37 13.38 -3.17
CA ILE A 291 -9.58 12.35 -2.44
C ILE A 291 -10.04 10.93 -2.77
N ILE A 292 -11.35 10.64 -2.67
CA ILE A 292 -11.90 9.30 -2.94
C ILE A 292 -11.67 8.91 -4.40
N ALA A 293 -11.94 9.84 -5.34
CA ALA A 293 -11.75 9.59 -6.77
C ALA A 293 -10.29 9.22 -7.09
N LYS A 294 -9.31 9.92 -6.51
CA LYS A 294 -7.89 9.59 -6.67
C LYS A 294 -7.54 8.21 -6.08
N THR A 295 -8.11 7.84 -4.93
CA THR A 295 -7.94 6.48 -4.41
C THR A 295 -8.56 5.41 -5.31
N ASP A 296 -9.74 5.67 -5.89
CA ASP A 296 -10.37 4.75 -6.84
C ASP A 296 -9.58 4.63 -8.15
N ASP A 297 -8.97 5.72 -8.62
CA ASP A 297 -8.06 5.69 -9.77
C ASP A 297 -6.82 4.85 -9.50
N ALA A 298 -6.29 4.87 -8.27
CA ALA A 298 -5.23 3.94 -7.86
C ALA A 298 -5.71 2.48 -8.00
N VAL A 299 -6.90 2.17 -7.47
CA VAL A 299 -7.48 0.82 -7.52
C VAL A 299 -7.69 0.34 -8.96
N LYS A 300 -8.19 1.19 -9.86
CA LYS A 300 -8.38 0.86 -11.29
C LYS A 300 -7.07 0.45 -11.96
N ARG A 301 -5.94 1.03 -11.55
CA ARG A 301 -4.60 0.77 -12.13
C ARG A 301 -3.92 -0.46 -11.53
N LEU A 302 -4.27 -0.88 -10.30
CA LEU A 302 -3.62 -1.99 -9.58
C LEU A 302 -3.53 -3.27 -10.40
N ALA A 303 -4.62 -3.71 -11.03
CA ALA A 303 -4.65 -4.97 -11.77
C ALA A 303 -3.62 -4.99 -12.91
N LYS A 304 -3.51 -3.89 -13.66
CA LYS A 304 -2.56 -3.73 -14.76
C LYS A 304 -1.11 -3.70 -14.25
N VAL A 305 -0.86 -2.98 -13.16
CA VAL A 305 0.48 -2.88 -12.56
C VAL A 305 0.94 -4.23 -12.03
N ILE A 306 0.09 -4.96 -11.31
CA ILE A 306 0.41 -6.31 -10.81
C ILE A 306 0.80 -7.25 -11.95
N ASP A 307 -0.01 -7.31 -13.02
CA ASP A 307 0.27 -8.16 -14.17
C ASP A 307 1.58 -7.76 -14.86
N ALA A 308 1.80 -6.46 -15.08
CA ALA A 308 3.00 -5.94 -15.71
C ALA A 308 4.27 -6.25 -14.88
N THR A 309 4.24 -5.98 -13.58
CA THR A 309 5.37 -6.21 -12.67
C THR A 309 5.71 -7.69 -12.58
N LEU A 310 4.73 -8.57 -12.36
CA LEU A 310 4.99 -10.00 -12.24
C LEU A 310 5.46 -10.65 -13.56
N THR A 311 5.08 -10.08 -14.70
CA THR A 311 5.55 -10.54 -16.03
C THR A 311 7.05 -10.31 -16.24
N LEU A 312 7.69 -9.42 -15.47
CA LEU A 312 9.14 -9.22 -15.52
C LEU A 312 9.93 -10.41 -14.94
N LEU A 313 9.29 -11.23 -14.10
CA LEU A 313 9.92 -12.43 -13.53
C LEU A 313 9.90 -13.59 -14.53
N LYS A 314 10.99 -14.36 -14.56
CA LYS A 314 11.18 -15.54 -15.41
C LYS A 314 11.12 -16.82 -14.58
N GLY A 315 10.72 -17.93 -15.18
CA GLY A 315 10.65 -19.24 -14.53
C GLY A 315 9.38 -19.47 -13.71
N LYS A 316 9.26 -20.64 -13.07
CA LYS A 316 8.11 -20.99 -12.23
C LYS A 316 8.25 -20.36 -10.84
N PHE A 317 7.21 -19.69 -10.38
CA PHE A 317 7.15 -19.09 -9.05
C PHE A 317 5.72 -19.04 -8.51
N VAL A 318 5.64 -18.80 -7.21
CA VAL A 318 4.40 -18.50 -6.50
C VAL A 318 4.54 -17.17 -5.79
N VAL A 319 3.52 -16.33 -5.89
CA VAL A 319 3.46 -15.11 -5.09
C VAL A 319 3.00 -15.49 -3.67
N GLU A 320 3.90 -15.36 -2.71
CA GLU A 320 3.65 -15.68 -1.30
C GLU A 320 3.15 -14.46 -0.52
N ASN A 321 3.68 -13.27 -0.80
CA ASN A 321 3.31 -12.04 -0.09
C ASN A 321 2.99 -10.91 -1.06
N LEU A 322 2.01 -10.10 -0.70
CA LEU A 322 1.71 -8.81 -1.32
C LEU A 322 1.73 -7.73 -0.25
N LEU A 323 2.60 -6.73 -0.42
CA LEU A 323 2.73 -5.60 0.50
C LEU A 323 2.45 -4.28 -0.24
N PHE A 324 1.97 -3.28 0.51
CA PHE A 324 1.88 -1.90 0.02
C PHE A 324 2.86 -0.99 0.76
N ASP A 325 3.54 -0.13 0.02
CA ASP A 325 4.19 1.07 0.55
C ASP A 325 3.41 2.27 0.03
N ILE A 326 2.82 3.04 0.94
CA ILE A 326 1.91 4.12 0.56
C ILE A 326 2.54 5.44 0.94
N PHE A 327 2.61 6.36 -0.01
CA PHE A 327 3.16 7.70 0.18
C PHE A 327 2.15 8.76 -0.22
N GLY A 328 2.14 9.89 0.49
CA GLY A 328 1.34 11.03 0.04
C GLY A 328 1.73 12.36 0.64
N PHE A 329 1.43 13.44 -0.07
CA PHE A 329 1.67 14.83 0.35
C PHE A 329 0.37 15.63 0.34
N SER A 330 0.12 16.50 1.33
CA SER A 330 -1.04 17.40 1.36
C SER A 330 -2.37 16.63 1.36
N ARG A 331 -3.30 16.92 0.44
CA ARG A 331 -4.50 16.08 0.20
C ARG A 331 -4.16 14.70 -0.35
N GLY A 332 -3.03 14.55 -1.02
CA GLY A 332 -2.47 13.25 -1.38
C GLY A 332 -2.11 12.43 -0.14
N ALA A 333 -1.66 13.04 0.95
CA ALA A 333 -1.48 12.36 2.23
C ALA A 333 -2.84 11.94 2.84
N ALA A 334 -3.88 12.76 2.71
CA ALA A 334 -5.23 12.36 3.12
C ALA A 334 -5.75 11.18 2.27
N ALA A 335 -5.46 11.16 0.95
CA ALA A 335 -5.72 10.02 0.07
C ALA A 335 -4.92 8.77 0.48
N ALA A 336 -3.64 8.91 0.82
CA ALA A 336 -2.79 7.84 1.31
C ALA A 336 -3.36 7.23 2.60
N ARG A 337 -3.76 8.05 3.57
CA ARG A 337 -4.41 7.61 4.82
C ARG A 337 -5.73 6.89 4.54
N HIS A 338 -6.55 7.45 3.65
CA HIS A 338 -7.80 6.83 3.24
C HIS A 338 -7.60 5.49 2.55
N PHE A 339 -6.65 5.41 1.62
CA PHE A 339 -6.31 4.16 0.93
C PHE A 339 -5.77 3.10 1.90
N ALA A 340 -4.91 3.48 2.84
CA ALA A 340 -4.39 2.58 3.88
C ALA A 340 -5.53 2.01 4.76
N ASN A 341 -6.51 2.84 5.12
CA ASN A 341 -7.72 2.38 5.81
C ASN A 341 -8.54 1.40 4.96
N ARG A 342 -8.73 1.67 3.67
CA ARG A 342 -9.42 0.75 2.75
C ARG A 342 -8.71 -0.61 2.65
N VAL A 343 -7.37 -0.61 2.66
CA VAL A 343 -6.57 -1.84 2.71
C VAL A 343 -6.81 -2.58 4.03
N GLN A 344 -6.72 -1.90 5.17
CA GLN A 344 -6.95 -2.48 6.50
C GLN A 344 -8.37 -3.08 6.64
N GLU A 345 -9.37 -2.40 6.09
CA GLU A 345 -10.78 -2.79 6.09
C GLU A 345 -11.11 -3.87 5.04
N LYS A 346 -10.13 -4.31 4.25
CA LYS A 346 -10.27 -5.33 3.20
C LYS A 346 -11.33 -4.95 2.16
N ASP A 347 -11.24 -3.71 1.66
CA ASP A 347 -12.10 -3.19 0.61
C ASP A 347 -12.16 -4.17 -0.59
N ARG A 348 -13.39 -4.55 -0.98
CA ARG A 348 -13.65 -5.53 -2.04
C ARG A 348 -13.09 -5.09 -3.39
N SER A 349 -13.10 -3.80 -3.69
CA SER A 349 -12.58 -3.26 -4.95
C SER A 349 -11.07 -3.48 -5.08
N ILE A 350 -10.31 -3.26 -3.99
CA ILE A 350 -8.88 -3.54 -3.90
C ILE A 350 -8.63 -5.05 -4.06
N LEU A 351 -9.35 -5.88 -3.31
CA LEU A 351 -9.21 -7.34 -3.39
C LEU A 351 -9.52 -7.88 -4.80
N ASN A 352 -10.55 -7.35 -5.46
CA ASN A 352 -10.92 -7.73 -6.83
C ASN A 352 -9.85 -7.28 -7.84
N ALA A 353 -9.30 -6.08 -7.69
CA ALA A 353 -8.22 -5.60 -8.55
C ALA A 353 -6.96 -6.47 -8.41
N ILE A 354 -6.60 -6.85 -7.18
CA ILE A 354 -5.50 -7.78 -6.90
C ILE A 354 -5.78 -9.15 -7.54
N SER A 355 -6.95 -9.73 -7.30
CA SER A 355 -7.33 -11.02 -7.88
C SER A 355 -7.30 -11.00 -9.41
N THR A 356 -7.67 -9.86 -10.02
CA THR A 356 -7.65 -9.68 -11.48
C THR A 356 -6.22 -9.62 -12.00
N GLY A 357 -5.34 -8.84 -11.36
CA GLY A 357 -3.93 -8.75 -11.73
C GLY A 357 -3.16 -10.06 -11.51
N MET A 358 -3.54 -10.84 -10.50
CA MET A 358 -2.94 -12.13 -10.16
C MET A 358 -3.43 -13.29 -11.03
N ARG A 359 -4.41 -13.10 -11.93
CA ARG A 359 -5.12 -14.19 -12.62
C ARG A 359 -4.20 -15.18 -13.37
N LYS A 360 -3.05 -14.71 -13.86
CA LYS A 360 -2.06 -15.54 -14.60
C LYS A 360 -1.05 -16.26 -13.70
N PHE A 361 -1.05 -15.98 -12.40
CA PHE A 361 -0.03 -16.40 -11.45
C PHE A 361 -0.65 -17.17 -10.29
N THR A 362 0.11 -18.10 -9.72
CA THR A 362 -0.30 -18.78 -8.49
C THR A 362 -0.06 -17.86 -7.30
N TYR A 363 -1.12 -17.43 -6.63
CA TYR A 363 -1.06 -16.63 -5.41
C TYR A 363 -1.44 -17.49 -4.20
N ARG A 364 -0.51 -17.66 -3.26
CA ARG A 364 -0.70 -18.42 -2.00
C ARG A 364 -0.70 -17.53 -0.76
N GLY A 365 -0.61 -16.22 -0.92
CA GLY A 365 -0.60 -15.30 0.22
C GLY A 365 -1.86 -15.41 1.06
N THR A 366 -1.70 -15.20 2.36
CA THR A 366 -2.83 -15.07 3.28
C THR A 366 -3.74 -13.96 2.77
N SER A 367 -5.04 -14.05 3.05
CA SER A 367 -6.06 -13.02 2.75
C SER A 367 -5.82 -11.63 3.41
N THR A 368 -4.62 -11.39 3.92
CA THR A 368 -4.15 -10.20 4.61
C THR A 368 -3.18 -9.47 3.68
N VAL A 369 -3.73 -8.56 2.88
CA VAL A 369 -2.95 -7.55 2.17
C VAL A 369 -2.53 -6.52 3.23
N ASN A 370 -1.23 -6.33 3.42
CA ASN A 370 -0.71 -5.52 4.52
C ASN A 370 0.06 -4.32 3.99
N THR A 371 -0.19 -3.15 4.58
CA THR A 371 0.64 -1.97 4.39
C THR A 371 1.92 -2.14 5.21
N ARG A 372 3.07 -2.10 4.54
CA ARG A 372 4.38 -2.12 5.20
C ARG A 372 4.71 -0.72 5.71
N PHE A 373 4.74 0.26 4.83
CA PHE A 373 5.06 1.64 5.18
C PHE A 373 3.94 2.61 4.75
N LEU A 374 3.60 3.56 5.61
CA LEU A 374 2.77 4.71 5.28
C LEU A 374 3.56 5.99 5.57
N GLY A 375 4.16 6.58 4.53
CA GLY A 375 4.96 7.80 4.60
C GLY A 375 4.17 9.01 4.12
N ILE A 376 3.82 9.91 5.03
CA ILE A 376 2.99 11.07 4.71
C ILE A 376 3.70 12.39 5.01
N MET A 377 3.41 13.40 4.20
CA MET A 377 3.96 14.74 4.32
C MET A 377 2.82 15.74 4.44
N ASP A 378 2.84 16.48 5.55
CA ASP A 378 1.98 17.62 5.83
C ASP A 378 0.51 17.42 5.44
N THR A 379 -0.16 16.45 6.07
CA THR A 379 -1.53 16.06 5.71
C THR A 379 -2.49 17.23 5.88
N VAL A 380 -3.14 17.59 4.77
CA VAL A 380 -4.24 18.57 4.74
C VAL A 380 -5.41 17.90 4.03
N ALA A 381 -6.42 17.46 4.77
CA ALA A 381 -7.59 16.83 4.15
C ALA A 381 -8.47 17.86 3.43
N ALA A 382 -8.70 19.00 4.08
CA ALA A 382 -9.46 20.15 3.58
C ALA A 382 -10.70 19.78 2.71
N VAL A 383 -11.70 19.13 3.31
CA VAL A 383 -12.85 18.53 2.59
C VAL A 383 -14.12 19.35 2.80
N GLY A 384 -14.61 20.01 1.75
CA GLY A 384 -15.88 20.76 1.78
C GLY A 384 -17.05 19.85 1.38
N THR A 385 -17.98 19.58 2.31
CA THR A 385 -19.19 18.78 2.07
C THR A 385 -20.45 19.58 2.38
N VAL A 386 -21.61 19.18 1.83
CA VAL A 386 -22.88 19.84 2.17
C VAL A 386 -23.16 19.77 3.69
N GLY A 387 -22.76 18.67 4.34
CA GLY A 387 -22.94 18.43 5.78
C GLY A 387 -22.15 19.39 6.67
N ASN A 388 -20.98 19.87 6.21
CA ASN A 388 -20.16 20.84 6.94
C ASN A 388 -20.30 22.27 6.41
N GLY A 389 -21.33 22.55 5.61
CA GLY A 389 -21.59 23.88 5.04
C GLY A 389 -20.62 24.28 3.93
N LEU A 390 -20.07 23.30 3.20
CA LEU A 390 -19.01 23.45 2.19
C LEU A 390 -17.75 24.11 2.78
N ASN A 391 -17.51 23.90 4.07
CA ASN A 391 -16.35 24.43 4.76
C ASN A 391 -15.22 23.39 4.75
N PRO A 392 -14.23 23.49 3.84
CA PRO A 392 -13.12 22.56 3.82
C PRO A 392 -12.25 22.63 5.09
N HIS A 393 -12.41 23.66 5.93
CA HIS A 393 -11.62 23.85 7.14
C HIS A 393 -12.23 23.18 8.39
N SER A 394 -13.38 22.51 8.25
CA SER A 394 -13.95 21.77 9.36
C SER A 394 -13.15 20.51 9.66
N ALA A 395 -13.18 20.04 10.91
CA ALA A 395 -12.61 18.73 11.28
C ALA A 395 -13.39 17.54 10.67
N ASP A 396 -14.57 17.81 10.09
CA ASP A 396 -15.39 16.80 9.43
C ASP A 396 -14.90 16.57 8.00
N THR A 397 -14.23 15.44 7.79
CA THR A 397 -13.74 14.99 6.48
C THR A 397 -14.77 14.18 5.69
N GLY A 398 -16.02 14.10 6.16
CA GLY A 398 -17.11 13.37 5.52
C GLY A 398 -16.80 11.88 5.38
N SER A 399 -16.88 11.37 4.14
CA SER A 399 -16.58 9.96 3.83
C SER A 399 -15.08 9.65 3.74
N VAL A 400 -14.20 10.66 3.79
CA VAL A 400 -12.76 10.46 3.76
C VAL A 400 -12.27 10.05 5.14
N ASN A 401 -12.05 8.74 5.33
CA ASN A 401 -11.48 8.21 6.57
C ASN A 401 -9.96 8.45 6.63
N ILE A 402 -9.54 9.47 7.38
CA ILE A 402 -8.11 9.75 7.65
C ILE A 402 -7.61 9.17 8.98
N VAL A 403 -8.46 8.53 9.80
CA VAL A 403 -8.06 8.03 11.12
C VAL A 403 -7.21 6.78 10.98
N LEU A 404 -5.97 6.79 11.49
CA LEU A 404 -5.02 5.68 11.36
C LEU A 404 -5.04 4.80 12.61
N ARG A 405 -5.75 3.67 12.57
CA ARG A 405 -5.87 2.76 13.71
C ARG A 405 -4.67 1.81 13.79
N PRO A 406 -4.30 1.28 14.99
CA PRO A 406 -3.27 0.26 15.11
C PRO A 406 -3.49 -0.90 14.13
N GLY A 407 -2.41 -1.30 13.44
CA GLY A 407 -2.45 -2.32 12.39
C GLY A 407 -2.80 -1.82 10.98
N VAL A 408 -2.97 -0.49 10.78
CA VAL A 408 -3.17 0.08 9.43
C VAL A 408 -1.93 -0.05 8.55
N ALA A 409 -0.74 0.02 9.16
CA ALA A 409 0.56 -0.22 8.56
C ALA A 409 1.55 -0.78 9.60
N GLN A 410 2.66 -1.39 9.15
CA GLN A 410 3.73 -1.81 10.06
C GLN A 410 4.45 -0.60 10.67
N LYS A 411 4.68 0.45 9.86
CA LYS A 411 5.16 1.76 10.32
C LYS A 411 4.40 2.87 9.60
N VAL A 412 4.01 3.89 10.37
CA VAL A 412 3.50 5.17 9.86
C VAL A 412 4.55 6.22 10.23
N PHE A 413 4.86 7.11 9.30
CA PHE A 413 5.77 8.23 9.56
C PHE A 413 5.23 9.49 8.87
N HIS A 414 5.05 10.56 9.65
CA HIS A 414 4.51 11.82 9.17
C HIS A 414 5.52 12.94 9.37
N ILE A 415 5.92 13.62 8.30
CA ILE A 415 6.69 14.86 8.38
C ILE A 415 5.74 16.06 8.28
N THR A 416 5.81 17.02 9.20
CA THR A 416 4.92 18.20 9.23
C THR A 416 5.69 19.50 9.05
N ALA A 417 5.01 20.52 8.52
CA ALA A 417 5.57 21.85 8.33
C ALA A 417 5.43 22.67 9.62
N GLY A 418 6.55 22.90 10.32
CA GLY A 418 6.56 23.64 11.60
C GLY A 418 6.27 25.13 11.46
N HIS A 419 6.30 25.67 10.24
CA HIS A 419 6.01 27.07 10.01
C HIS A 419 4.81 27.31 9.09
N GLU A 420 4.06 26.30 8.65
CA GLU A 420 2.86 26.54 7.84
C GLU A 420 1.77 27.26 8.65
N CYS A 421 1.37 28.48 8.25
CA CYS A 421 0.38 29.28 8.98
C CYS A 421 -0.82 29.75 8.14
N ARG A 422 -0.97 29.27 6.90
CA ARG A 422 -2.13 29.63 6.06
C ARG A 422 -3.39 28.98 6.59
N TYR A 423 -4.45 29.78 6.67
CA TYR A 423 -5.79 29.34 7.08
C TYR A 423 -6.31 28.12 6.30
N ASN A 424 -5.97 28.01 5.01
CA ASN A 424 -6.45 26.94 4.15
C ASN A 424 -5.70 25.60 4.30
N PHE A 425 -4.58 25.58 5.02
CA PHE A 425 -3.67 24.44 5.13
C PHE A 425 -3.66 23.89 6.55
N ALA A 426 -4.86 23.62 7.08
CA ALA A 426 -5.00 23.06 8.42
C ALA A 426 -4.45 21.62 8.49
N LEU A 427 -3.43 21.43 9.32
CA LEU A 427 -2.76 20.14 9.53
C LEU A 427 -3.70 19.12 10.17
N ASN A 428 -3.71 17.90 9.62
CA ASN A 428 -4.28 16.71 10.26
C ASN A 428 -3.16 15.85 10.86
N SER A 429 -2.79 16.13 12.10
CA SER A 429 -1.73 15.40 12.82
C SER A 429 -2.07 13.93 13.06
N VAL A 430 -1.05 13.10 13.23
CA VAL A 430 -1.15 11.69 13.63
C VAL A 430 -0.74 11.43 15.08
N VAL A 431 -0.26 12.45 15.81
CA VAL A 431 0.06 12.34 17.23
C VAL A 431 -1.20 12.18 18.09
N PRO A 432 -1.11 11.49 19.24
CA PRO A 432 0.05 10.74 19.75
C PRO A 432 0.12 9.30 19.21
N ALA A 433 -0.74 8.91 18.26
CA ALA A 433 -0.91 7.51 17.86
C ALA A 433 0.24 6.98 17.01
N TRP A 434 0.91 7.84 16.23
CA TRP A 434 2.01 7.49 15.35
C TRP A 434 3.14 8.51 15.40
N PRO A 435 4.38 8.13 15.02
CA PRO A 435 5.50 9.05 14.91
C PRO A 435 5.21 10.20 13.94
N GLU A 436 5.45 11.42 14.42
CA GLU A 436 5.36 12.66 13.65
C GLU A 436 6.64 13.47 13.91
N LEU A 437 7.25 13.97 12.84
CA LEU A 437 8.46 14.79 12.88
C LEU A 437 8.15 16.16 12.27
N GLU A 438 8.08 17.17 13.12
CA GLU A 438 7.99 18.55 12.68
C GLU A 438 9.35 19.03 12.17
N LEU A 439 9.36 19.59 10.96
CA LEU A 439 10.55 20.20 10.36
C LEU A 439 10.29 21.67 10.00
N PRO A 440 11.32 22.53 10.04
CA PRO A 440 11.17 23.92 9.63
C PRO A 440 10.77 24.01 8.16
N GLY A 441 9.84 24.91 7.84
CA GLY A 441 9.44 25.22 6.47
C GLY A 441 7.93 25.39 6.33
N ALA A 442 7.50 25.92 5.20
CA ALA A 442 6.09 25.94 4.79
C ALA A 442 5.67 24.61 4.14
N HIS A 443 4.39 24.47 3.79
CA HIS A 443 3.81 23.24 3.24
C HIS A 443 4.64 22.56 2.13
N SER A 444 5.05 23.33 1.11
CA SER A 444 5.81 22.83 -0.04
C SER A 444 7.33 22.83 0.17
N ASP A 445 7.82 23.38 1.28
CA ASP A 445 9.20 23.13 1.72
C ASP A 445 9.33 21.69 2.24
N ILE A 446 8.24 21.14 2.78
CA ILE A 446 8.14 19.74 3.22
C ILE A 446 7.80 18.81 2.05
N GLY A 447 6.73 19.13 1.32
CA GLY A 447 6.25 18.28 0.24
C GLY A 447 6.94 18.46 -1.11
N GLY A 448 7.74 19.50 -1.31
CA GLY A 448 8.21 19.93 -2.63
C GLY A 448 7.13 20.67 -3.44
N GLY A 449 7.43 20.91 -4.71
CA GLY A 449 6.54 21.64 -5.63
C GLY A 449 6.95 23.10 -5.89
N TYR A 450 7.91 23.63 -5.16
CA TYR A 450 8.51 24.93 -5.44
C TYR A 450 9.51 24.87 -6.59
N LEU A 451 9.56 25.94 -7.39
CA LEU A 451 10.57 26.09 -8.44
C LEU A 451 11.98 26.08 -7.82
N PRO A 452 13.00 25.68 -8.61
CA PRO A 452 14.36 25.59 -8.11
C PRO A 452 14.88 26.86 -7.44
N GLN A 453 14.51 27.99 -8.04
CA GLN A 453 14.77 29.31 -7.52
C GLN A 453 13.58 30.21 -7.83
N LEU A 454 13.15 31.01 -6.86
CA LEU A 454 12.03 31.94 -7.03
C LEU A 454 12.33 33.27 -6.35
N ARG A 455 11.81 34.36 -6.94
CA ARG A 455 11.85 35.68 -6.33
C ARG A 455 10.52 35.98 -5.67
N GLU A 456 10.57 36.29 -4.38
CA GLU A 456 9.42 36.65 -3.59
C GLU A 456 9.31 38.15 -3.42
N ASP A 457 8.14 38.64 -3.80
CA ASP A 457 7.68 40.00 -3.57
C ASP A 457 6.27 39.91 -2.99
N LEU A 458 6.14 39.90 -1.66
CA LEU A 458 4.88 39.58 -0.97
C LEU A 458 4.44 40.65 0.03
N PHE A 459 3.14 40.89 0.13
CA PHE A 459 2.55 41.58 1.27
C PHE A 459 2.34 40.62 2.45
N LEU A 460 3.01 40.88 3.57
CA LEU A 460 2.92 40.06 4.78
C LEU A 460 1.76 40.47 5.70
N THR A 461 1.24 41.68 5.50
CA THR A 461 0.03 42.16 6.17
C THR A 461 -0.97 42.65 5.14
N ARG A 462 -2.26 42.49 5.44
CA ARG A 462 -3.35 43.00 4.60
C ARG A 462 -3.15 44.51 4.32
N PRO A 463 -3.11 44.95 3.04
CA PRO A 463 -3.20 46.35 2.69
C PRO A 463 -4.36 47.05 3.38
N ARG A 464 -4.05 48.09 4.16
CA ARG A 464 -5.04 48.95 4.81
C ARG A 464 -5.07 50.30 4.13
N VAL A 465 -6.25 50.91 4.07
CA VAL A 465 -6.48 52.19 3.41
C VAL A 465 -7.05 53.22 4.38
N GLU A 466 -6.61 54.46 4.22
CA GLU A 466 -7.14 55.64 4.90
C GLU A 466 -7.27 56.81 3.93
N THR A 467 -8.34 57.59 4.06
CA THR A 467 -8.50 58.82 3.28
C THR A 467 -7.98 60.01 4.08
N LEU A 468 -7.03 60.75 3.49
CA LEU A 468 -6.35 61.89 4.11
C LEU A 468 -6.37 63.12 3.18
N PRO A 469 -6.18 64.35 3.70
CA PRO A 469 -5.94 65.51 2.86
C PRO A 469 -4.74 65.28 1.93
N LEU A 470 -4.83 65.77 0.68
CA LEU A 470 -3.76 65.59 -0.32
C LEU A 470 -2.40 66.13 0.15
N SER A 471 -2.41 67.17 0.99
CA SER A 471 -1.19 67.78 1.56
C SER A 471 -0.55 66.98 2.69
N GLN A 472 -1.22 65.97 3.24
CA GLN A 472 -0.70 65.18 4.37
C GLN A 472 0.30 64.12 3.87
N PRO A 473 1.51 64.03 4.46
CA PRO A 473 2.46 62.98 4.13
C PRO A 473 1.97 61.59 4.50
N ASP A 474 2.24 60.60 3.65
CA ASP A 474 1.76 59.23 3.84
C ASP A 474 2.31 58.54 5.10
N ALA A 475 3.56 58.86 5.46
CA ALA A 475 4.20 58.38 6.68
C ALA A 475 3.54 58.90 7.98
N GLN A 476 2.63 59.87 7.89
CA GLN A 476 1.84 60.35 9.02
C GLN A 476 0.43 59.74 9.05
N SER A 477 0.11 58.83 8.13
CA SER A 477 -1.16 58.11 8.12
C SER A 477 -1.27 57.15 9.31
N ARG A 478 -2.49 56.94 9.78
CA ARG A 478 -2.79 55.92 10.79
C ARG A 478 -2.46 54.53 10.27
N VAL A 479 -2.69 54.27 8.98
CA VAL A 479 -2.40 52.96 8.36
C VAL A 479 -0.90 52.66 8.33
N TYR A 480 -0.05 53.65 8.11
CA TYR A 480 1.41 53.49 8.23
C TYR A 480 1.84 53.14 9.65
N HIS A 481 1.34 53.89 10.65
CA HIS A 481 1.64 53.59 12.06
C HIS A 481 1.13 52.19 12.47
N GLN A 482 -0.02 51.76 11.94
CA GLN A 482 -0.52 50.40 12.16
C GLN A 482 0.39 49.34 11.55
N ALA A 483 0.85 49.52 10.31
CA ALA A 483 1.80 48.60 9.68
C ALA A 483 3.11 48.49 10.50
N MET A 484 3.64 49.62 10.96
CA MET A 484 4.83 49.64 11.84
C MET A 484 4.61 48.93 13.17
N ALA A 485 3.43 49.04 13.78
CA ALA A 485 3.11 48.29 14.99
C ALA A 485 3.06 46.78 14.74
N GLN A 486 2.51 46.35 13.58
CA GLN A 486 2.49 44.94 13.20
C GLN A 486 3.90 44.39 12.96
N LEU A 487 4.86 45.20 12.52
CA LEU A 487 6.23 44.76 12.29
C LEU A 487 6.87 44.26 13.59
N GLN A 488 6.65 45.00 14.69
CA GLN A 488 7.11 44.60 16.01
C GLN A 488 6.47 43.28 16.46
N GLU A 489 5.19 43.05 16.16
CA GLU A 489 4.53 41.77 16.46
C GLU A 489 5.12 40.61 15.64
N MET A 490 5.47 40.84 14.36
CA MET A 490 6.01 39.81 13.47
C MET A 490 7.41 39.34 13.91
N GLU A 491 8.27 40.23 14.40
CA GLU A 491 9.59 39.89 14.94
C GLU A 491 9.51 38.89 16.11
N HIS A 492 8.37 38.80 16.79
CA HIS A 492 8.16 37.87 17.92
C HIS A 492 7.32 36.64 17.55
N SER A 493 6.83 36.53 16.31
CA SER A 493 5.99 35.40 15.87
C SER A 493 6.87 34.23 15.42
N PRO A 494 6.78 33.04 16.03
CA PRO A 494 7.60 31.89 15.68
C PRO A 494 7.51 31.47 14.21
N ALA A 495 6.35 31.72 13.58
CA ALA A 495 6.16 31.42 12.17
C ALA A 495 7.12 32.26 11.32
N ILE A 496 7.09 33.60 11.42
CA ILE A 496 7.82 34.48 10.50
C ILE A 496 9.16 35.01 11.04
N MET A 497 9.39 34.92 12.34
CA MET A 497 10.60 35.43 13.02
C MET A 497 11.90 35.01 12.33
N PRO A 498 12.10 33.74 11.90
CA PRO A 498 13.31 33.34 11.20
C PRO A 498 13.56 34.10 9.88
N ILE A 499 12.48 34.48 9.18
CA ILE A 499 12.55 35.26 7.94
C ILE A 499 12.76 36.74 8.29
N ALA A 500 12.06 37.26 9.30
CA ALA A 500 12.19 38.65 9.76
C ALA A 500 13.60 38.99 10.24
N HIS A 501 14.31 38.03 10.87
CA HIS A 501 15.69 38.23 11.32
C HIS A 501 16.73 38.15 10.19
N SER A 502 16.41 37.46 9.09
CA SER A 502 17.34 37.23 7.98
C SER A 502 17.13 38.17 6.79
N HIS A 503 15.95 38.79 6.68
CA HIS A 503 15.57 39.65 5.55
C HIS A 503 14.86 40.92 6.01
N THR A 504 15.04 42.00 5.27
CA THR A 504 14.38 43.28 5.55
C THR A 504 12.88 43.19 5.23
N ILE A 505 12.05 43.32 6.25
CA ILE A 505 10.61 43.58 6.12
C ILE A 505 10.40 45.08 6.34
N ALA A 506 9.72 45.75 5.42
CA ALA A 506 9.50 47.19 5.49
C ALA A 506 8.04 47.55 5.18
N PRO A 507 7.51 48.64 5.77
CA PRO A 507 6.23 49.19 5.34
C PRO A 507 6.35 49.78 3.93
N GLU A 508 5.54 49.27 3.02
CA GLU A 508 5.25 49.93 1.75
C GLU A 508 4.02 50.80 1.88
N VAL A 509 4.12 51.99 1.28
CA VAL A 509 3.08 53.00 1.33
C VAL A 509 2.87 53.55 -0.07
N TRP A 510 1.63 53.59 -0.51
CA TRP A 510 1.26 54.12 -1.82
C TRP A 510 -0.06 54.89 -1.74
N GLU A 511 -0.33 55.71 -2.74
CA GLU A 511 -1.52 56.55 -2.79
C GLU A 511 -2.27 56.39 -4.12
N ASP A 512 -3.58 56.68 -4.10
CA ASP A 512 -4.34 56.99 -5.29
C ASP A 512 -5.25 58.21 -5.09
N ASP A 513 -5.64 58.83 -6.20
CA ASP A 513 -6.48 60.04 -6.24
C ASP A 513 -7.98 59.73 -6.17
N PHE A 514 -8.37 58.49 -5.82
CA PHE A 514 -9.77 58.05 -5.83
C PHE A 514 -10.47 58.39 -4.51
N ALA A 515 -10.47 59.66 -4.13
CA ALA A 515 -11.20 60.17 -2.98
C ALA A 515 -11.99 61.45 -3.35
N PRO A 516 -13.28 61.53 -2.99
CA PRO A 516 -14.03 62.77 -3.15
C PRO A 516 -13.41 63.88 -2.28
N ALA A 517 -13.57 65.13 -2.67
CA ALA A 517 -13.18 66.24 -1.82
C ALA A 517 -13.97 66.21 -0.50
N ASP A 518 -13.36 66.72 0.57
CA ASP A 518 -14.02 66.76 1.87
C ASP A 518 -15.21 67.76 1.87
N ARG A 519 -15.91 67.85 3.01
CA ARG A 519 -17.04 68.78 3.19
C ARG A 519 -16.67 70.27 3.03
N TYR A 520 -15.38 70.61 2.99
CA TYR A 520 -14.84 71.95 2.77
C TYR A 520 -14.19 72.11 1.38
N SER A 521 -14.44 71.16 0.47
CA SER A 521 -13.86 71.11 -0.87
C SER A 521 -12.33 71.01 -0.89
N GLN A 522 -11.72 70.49 0.17
CA GLN A 522 -10.29 70.18 0.19
C GLN A 522 -10.02 68.89 -0.60
N PRO A 523 -8.99 68.86 -1.46
CA PRO A 523 -8.60 67.66 -2.17
C PRO A 523 -8.12 66.58 -1.18
N GLN A 524 -8.55 65.35 -1.42
CA GLN A 524 -8.21 64.19 -0.61
C GLN A 524 -7.51 63.13 -1.47
N LYS A 525 -6.78 62.24 -0.81
CA LYS A 525 -6.19 61.05 -1.40
C LYS A 525 -6.51 59.83 -0.55
N ARG A 526 -6.42 58.63 -1.14
CA ARG A 526 -6.40 57.38 -0.37
C ARG A 526 -4.96 56.94 -0.22
N THR A 527 -4.48 56.88 1.02
CA THR A 527 -3.18 56.34 1.37
C THR A 527 -3.35 54.90 1.83
N PHE A 528 -2.52 54.01 1.30
CA PHE A 528 -2.47 52.60 1.62
C PHE A 528 -1.15 52.26 2.31
N ALA A 529 -1.17 51.34 3.28
CA ALA A 529 0.04 50.83 3.89
C ALA A 529 -0.05 49.34 4.19
N ALA A 530 1.06 48.63 4.00
CA ALA A 530 1.25 47.22 4.34
C ALA A 530 2.74 46.91 4.58
N LEU A 531 3.04 45.93 5.41
CA LEU A 531 4.37 45.34 5.46
C LEU A 531 4.60 44.46 4.24
N ALA A 532 5.74 44.66 3.60
CA ALA A 532 6.15 43.93 2.43
C ALA A 532 7.54 43.30 2.64
N LEU A 533 7.72 42.16 2.01
CA LEU A 533 9.00 41.50 1.79
C LEU A 533 9.27 41.55 0.30
N ARG A 534 10.41 42.12 -0.09
CA ARG A 534 10.76 42.34 -1.51
C ARG A 534 12.11 41.76 -1.85
N HIS A 535 12.27 41.39 -3.11
CA HIS A 535 13.53 40.92 -3.70
C HIS A 535 14.15 39.72 -2.99
N ARG A 536 13.38 38.95 -2.21
CA ARG A 536 13.90 37.78 -1.52
C ARG A 536 14.03 36.64 -2.53
N THR A 537 15.21 36.03 -2.59
CA THR A 537 15.42 34.83 -3.41
C THR A 537 15.31 33.59 -2.54
N VAL A 538 14.47 32.65 -2.95
CA VAL A 538 14.26 31.37 -2.26
C VAL A 538 14.66 30.21 -3.15
N ARG A 539 15.26 29.20 -2.54
CA ARG A 539 15.67 27.94 -3.17
C ARG A 539 14.96 26.77 -2.53
N TYR A 540 14.51 25.81 -3.34
CA TYR A 540 13.82 24.60 -2.88
C TYR A 540 14.73 23.54 -2.20
N ASP A 541 16.02 23.84 -1.97
CA ASP A 541 17.00 22.87 -1.48
C ASP A 541 16.59 22.18 -0.17
N TRP A 542 15.77 22.83 0.65
CA TRP A 542 15.27 22.23 1.88
C TRP A 542 14.36 21.01 1.64
N SER A 543 13.50 21.05 0.62
CA SER A 543 12.66 19.92 0.24
C SER A 543 13.47 18.66 -0.10
N LYS A 544 14.70 18.85 -0.59
CA LYS A 544 15.64 17.75 -0.86
C LYS A 544 16.13 17.08 0.43
N VAL A 545 16.28 17.82 1.53
CA VAL A 545 16.63 17.27 2.86
C VAL A 545 15.45 16.44 3.37
N VAL A 546 14.23 16.98 3.28
CA VAL A 546 13.00 16.30 3.70
C VAL A 546 12.80 14.98 2.93
N LEU A 547 13.10 14.97 1.63
CA LEU A 547 13.11 13.75 0.82
C LEU A 547 14.02 12.66 1.42
N ARG A 548 15.23 13.00 1.87
CA ARG A 548 16.15 12.02 2.50
C ARG A 548 15.59 11.48 3.79
N VAL A 549 15.01 12.34 4.63
CA VAL A 549 14.42 11.92 5.90
C VAL A 549 13.29 10.91 5.65
N MET A 550 12.44 11.14 4.65
CA MET A 550 11.40 10.18 4.27
C MET A 550 11.96 8.88 3.67
N VAL A 551 12.97 8.98 2.78
CA VAL A 551 13.65 7.81 2.20
C VAL A 551 14.27 6.95 3.30
N ASP A 552 14.96 7.56 4.25
CA ASP A 552 15.61 6.89 5.37
C ASP A 552 14.58 6.17 6.26
N ALA A 553 13.52 6.88 6.67
CA ALA A 553 12.42 6.31 7.46
C ALA A 553 11.74 5.11 6.79
N ALA A 554 11.63 5.13 5.46
CA ALA A 554 11.06 4.07 4.65
C ALA A 554 12.02 2.88 4.50
N ILE A 555 13.31 3.12 4.23
CA ILE A 555 14.34 2.07 4.10
C ILE A 555 14.45 1.24 5.37
N GLU A 556 14.31 1.85 6.56
CA GLU A 556 14.28 1.13 7.84
C GLU A 556 13.20 0.03 7.90
N THR A 557 12.13 0.16 7.13
CA THR A 557 11.05 -0.84 7.04
C THR A 557 11.23 -1.85 5.92
N GLY A 558 12.29 -1.71 5.12
CA GLY A 558 12.61 -2.57 3.99
C GLY A 558 12.14 -2.03 2.64
N VAL A 559 11.71 -0.77 2.56
CA VAL A 559 11.47 -0.11 1.27
C VAL A 559 12.77 -0.01 0.49
N VAL A 560 12.74 -0.36 -0.80
CA VAL A 560 13.94 -0.37 -1.64
C VAL A 560 13.88 0.81 -2.60
N PHE A 561 14.75 1.80 -2.37
CA PHE A 561 15.00 2.93 -3.25
C PHE A 561 16.36 2.80 -3.93
N MET A 562 16.51 3.46 -5.07
CA MET A 562 17.81 3.78 -5.64
C MET A 562 18.58 4.71 -4.70
N ASP A 563 19.91 4.66 -4.81
CA ASP A 563 20.81 5.50 -4.04
C ASP A 563 20.67 6.98 -4.45
N VAL A 564 19.97 7.75 -3.62
CA VAL A 564 19.67 9.17 -3.86
C VAL A 564 20.93 10.03 -4.00
N GLU A 565 22.02 9.65 -3.34
CA GLU A 565 23.29 10.39 -3.36
C GLU A 565 24.03 10.25 -4.70
N LYS A 566 23.65 9.28 -5.54
CA LYS A 566 24.21 9.12 -6.90
C LYS A 566 23.51 9.98 -7.95
N ILE A 567 22.40 10.63 -7.63
CA ILE A 567 21.62 11.40 -8.59
C ILE A 567 22.01 12.88 -8.49
N ILE A 568 22.67 13.39 -9.54
CA ILE A 568 23.22 14.75 -9.58
C ILE A 568 22.17 15.81 -9.20
N LYS A 569 20.97 15.69 -9.77
CA LYS A 569 19.85 16.62 -9.55
C LYS A 569 19.41 16.74 -8.09
N HIS A 570 19.71 15.72 -7.27
CA HIS A 570 19.35 15.71 -5.87
C HIS A 570 20.44 16.25 -4.95
N HIS A 571 21.62 16.65 -5.43
CA HIS A 571 22.68 17.17 -4.55
C HIS A 571 22.16 18.27 -3.61
N ILE A 572 22.50 18.09 -2.33
CA ILE A 572 22.20 19.03 -1.27
C ILE A 572 23.44 19.93 -1.07
N PRO A 573 23.26 21.26 -0.93
CA PRO A 573 24.34 22.18 -0.59
C PRO A 573 25.12 21.75 0.66
N ASP A 574 26.41 22.04 0.72
CA ASP A 574 27.27 21.62 1.83
C ASP A 574 26.77 22.12 3.19
N GLU A 575 26.14 23.29 3.23
CA GLU A 575 25.59 23.85 4.47
C GLU A 575 24.42 23.03 5.02
N LEU A 576 23.71 22.28 4.16
CA LEU A 576 22.56 21.48 4.54
C LEU A 576 22.89 20.02 4.90
N LYS A 577 24.09 19.54 4.54
CA LYS A 577 24.53 18.16 4.81
C LYS A 577 24.54 17.80 6.30
N PRO A 578 25.06 18.64 7.22
CA PRO A 578 25.06 18.31 8.65
C PRO A 578 23.64 18.10 9.21
N PHE A 579 22.69 18.94 8.78
CA PHE A 579 21.29 18.84 9.20
C PHE A 579 20.64 17.55 8.69
N CYS A 580 20.88 17.20 7.42
CA CYS A 580 20.38 15.95 6.85
C CYS A 580 20.89 14.72 7.63
N VAL A 581 22.19 14.67 7.94
CA VAL A 581 22.79 13.55 8.70
C VAL A 581 22.23 13.46 10.12
N HIS A 582 21.96 14.60 10.75
CA HIS A 582 21.40 14.63 12.09
C HIS A 582 19.93 14.17 12.09
N LEU A 583 19.11 14.65 11.16
CA LEU A 583 17.69 14.31 11.04
C LEU A 583 17.47 12.83 10.69
N CYS A 584 18.28 12.23 9.82
CA CYS A 584 18.22 10.78 9.56
C CYS A 584 18.66 9.92 10.76
N LYS A 585 19.24 10.51 11.82
CA LYS A 585 19.62 9.77 13.04
C LYS A 585 18.66 10.01 14.21
N ALA A 586 17.90 11.09 14.17
CA ALA A 586 17.07 11.58 15.26
C ALA A 586 15.65 10.99 15.22
N PHE A 587 15.53 9.66 15.18
CA PHE A 587 14.21 9.01 15.33
C PHE A 587 13.68 9.02 16.78
N ASP A 588 14.54 9.34 17.77
CA ASP A 588 14.22 9.29 19.22
C ASP A 588 14.70 10.52 20.03
N THR A 589 15.14 11.62 19.40
CA THR A 589 15.71 12.78 20.13
C THR A 589 14.79 14.02 20.04
N PRO A 590 14.49 14.73 21.15
CA PRO A 590 13.69 15.95 21.11
C PRO A 590 14.32 17.02 20.21
N VAL A 591 13.51 17.64 19.35
CA VAL A 591 13.88 18.65 18.33
C VAL A 591 14.19 20.03 18.95
N GLU A 592 14.55 20.08 20.23
CA GLU A 592 14.68 21.34 20.99
C GLU A 592 16.02 22.08 20.73
N ASP A 593 17.03 21.44 20.12
CA ASP A 593 18.34 22.03 19.84
C ASP A 593 18.48 22.75 18.47
N TYR A 594 17.37 23.02 17.77
CA TYR A 594 17.39 23.41 16.35
C TYR A 594 17.34 24.94 16.07
N ILE A 595 17.38 25.83 17.05
CA ILE A 595 17.22 27.30 16.81
C ILE A 595 18.25 27.85 15.80
N GLN A 596 19.52 27.46 15.89
CA GLN A 596 20.54 27.85 14.90
C GLN A 596 20.31 27.24 13.52
N SER A 597 19.69 26.06 13.44
CA SER A 597 19.33 25.44 12.16
C SER A 597 18.21 26.20 11.45
N ILE A 598 17.23 26.69 12.21
CA ILE A 598 16.07 27.42 11.70
C ILE A 598 16.53 28.74 11.05
N GLU A 599 17.47 29.45 11.66
CA GLU A 599 18.06 30.67 11.09
C GLU A 599 18.89 30.39 9.82
N GLU A 600 19.63 29.28 9.74
CA GLU A 600 20.38 28.91 8.53
C GLU A 600 19.47 28.42 7.38
N ILE A 601 18.38 27.73 7.72
CA ILE A 601 17.38 27.27 6.77
C ILE A 601 16.54 28.46 6.27
N SER A 602 16.26 29.46 7.11
CA SER A 602 15.50 30.66 6.74
C SER A 602 16.25 31.65 5.83
N LYS A 603 17.57 31.50 5.65
CA LYS A 603 18.41 32.26 4.68
C LYS A 603 18.12 31.91 3.21
N GLY A 604 16.86 32.09 2.80
CA GLY A 604 16.41 31.91 1.43
C GLY A 604 16.22 30.45 1.03
N ARG A 605 15.86 29.56 1.97
CA ARG A 605 15.51 28.16 1.66
C ARG A 605 14.15 27.71 2.21
N THR A 606 13.44 28.61 2.88
CA THR A 606 12.04 28.41 3.29
C THR A 606 11.15 29.44 2.64
N TYR A 607 9.95 29.06 2.26
CA TYR A 607 8.94 30.01 1.81
C TYR A 607 8.25 30.68 3.02
N PRO A 608 7.80 31.93 2.88
CA PRO A 608 7.04 32.61 3.90
C PRO A 608 5.67 31.97 4.03
N TYR A 609 5.24 32.02 5.27
CA TYR A 609 4.30 31.09 5.85
C TYR A 609 2.83 31.45 5.57
N GLY A 610 2.61 32.63 4.98
CA GLY A 610 1.35 33.19 4.49
C GLY A 610 1.57 34.61 3.95
N ASN A 611 0.72 35.07 3.03
CA ASN A 611 0.76 36.41 2.43
C ASN A 611 -0.66 36.97 2.21
N TRP A 612 -0.75 38.22 1.76
CA TRP A 612 -1.99 38.97 1.51
C TRP A 612 -2.08 39.52 0.08
N ASP A 613 -1.37 38.90 -0.86
CA ASP A 613 -1.37 39.28 -2.29
C ASP A 613 -2.66 38.91 -3.03
#